data_AF-A0AAE0H411-F1
#
_entry.id   AF-A0AAE0H411-F1
#
_cell.length_a   1.000
_cell.length_b   1.000
_cell.length_c   1.000
_cell.angle_alpha   90.00
_cell.angle_beta   90.00
_cell.angle_gamma   90.00
#
_symmetry.space_group_name_H-M   'P 1'
#
loop_
_entity.id
_entity.type
_entity.pdbx_description
1 polymer ?
#
loop_
_entity_poly.entity_id
_entity_poly.type
_entity_poly.pdbx_seq_one_letter_code
_entity_poly.pdbx_strand_id
1 'polypeptide(L)'
;HIKLSFTDENGEEVERPYTPTSSDDELGYVDFVIKVYFAKVNPRFSDGGVMSQYMEGLKLGDTMDFRGPTGMIEYKAGAGNGQQVRYPQV
;
A
#
# COMPACT_ATOMS: atom_id res chain seq x y z
N HIS A 1 -3.21 6.87 3.28
CA HIS A 1 -2.86 5.65 2.53
C HIS A 1 -2.27 6.01 1.18
N ILE A 2 -1.38 5.18 0.65
CA ILE A 2 -0.85 5.27 -0.71
C ILE A 2 -1.39 4.06 -1.47
N LYS A 3 -1.80 4.25 -2.71
CA LYS A 3 -2.22 3.18 -3.61
C LYS A 3 -1.02 2.72 -4.40
N LEU A 4 -0.79 1.41 -4.43
CA LEU A 4 0.21 0.79 -5.28
C LEU A 4 -0.52 0.07 -6.42
N SER A 5 0.01 0.18 -7.64
CA SER A 5 -0.60 -0.40 -8.84
C SER A 5 0.42 -1.05 -9.78
N PHE A 6 -0.01 -2.11 -10.46
CA PHE A 6 0.70 -2.72 -11.58
C PHE A 6 -0.31 -3.27 -12.61
N THR A 7 0.17 -3.54 -13.82
CA THR A 7 -0.60 -4.24 -14.85
C THR A 7 -0.19 -5.71 -14.87
N ASP A 8 -1.15 -6.62 -14.76
CA ASP A 8 -0.88 -8.05 -14.77
C ASP A 8 -0.60 -8.60 -16.19
N GLU A 9 -0.35 -9.91 -16.29
CA GLU A 9 -0.09 -10.59 -17.56
C GLU A 9 -1.28 -10.62 -18.52
N ASN A 10 -2.51 -10.37 -18.01
CA ASN A 10 -3.73 -10.30 -18.80
C ASN A 10 -4.05 -8.86 -19.25
N GLY A 11 -3.26 -7.88 -18.83
CA GLY A 11 -3.50 -6.46 -19.08
C GLY A 11 -4.47 -5.80 -18.10
N GLU A 12 -4.80 -6.46 -16.99
CA GLU A 12 -5.68 -5.91 -15.95
C GLU A 12 -4.88 -5.06 -14.95
N GLU A 13 -5.41 -3.87 -14.60
CA GLU A 13 -4.80 -2.99 -13.59
C GLU A 13 -5.19 -3.44 -12.18
N VAL A 14 -4.19 -3.83 -11.38
CA VAL A 14 -4.38 -4.24 -9.99
C VAL A 14 -3.91 -3.11 -9.08
N GLU A 15 -4.85 -2.42 -8.43
CA GLU A 15 -4.57 -1.36 -7.47
C GLU A 15 -4.92 -1.79 -6.03
N ARG A 16 -4.03 -1.57 -5.06
CA ARG A 16 -4.29 -1.85 -3.64
C ARG A 16 -3.77 -0.73 -2.72
N PRO A 17 -4.53 -0.33 -1.68
CA PRO A 17 -4.07 0.64 -0.71
C PRO A 17 -3.12 0.00 0.31
N TYR A 18 -2.04 0.71 0.63
CA TYR A 18 -1.12 0.40 1.72
C TYR A 18 -0.85 1.65 2.57
N THR A 19 -0.52 1.44 3.84
CA THR A 19 -0.04 2.50 4.73
C THR A 19 1.44 2.26 4.95
N PRO A 20 2.32 3.20 4.60
CA PRO A 20 3.73 3.12 4.96
C PRO A 20 3.91 2.93 6.47
N THR A 21 4.98 2.25 6.86
CA THR A 21 5.43 2.19 8.26
C THR A 21 6.45 3.28 8.57
N SER A 22 7.03 3.92 7.56
CA SER A 22 7.93 5.07 7.68
C SER A 22 7.15 6.39 7.89
N SER A 23 7.83 7.40 8.43
CA SER A 23 7.33 8.78 8.61
C SER A 23 7.77 9.70 7.47
N ASP A 24 7.12 10.85 7.31
CA ASP A 24 7.54 11.92 6.39
C ASP A 24 8.89 12.58 6.81
N ASP A 25 9.38 12.29 8.02
CA ASP A 25 10.70 12.72 8.51
C ASP A 25 11.86 11.95 7.87
N GLU A 26 11.58 10.78 7.27
CA GLU A 26 12.57 9.92 6.62
C GLU A 26 12.71 10.31 5.14
N LEU A 27 13.87 10.84 4.75
CA LEU A 27 14.08 11.41 3.42
C LEU A 27 14.63 10.40 2.40
N GLY A 28 13.96 10.30 1.24
CA GLY A 28 14.48 9.59 0.06
C GLY A 28 14.07 8.13 -0.07
N TYR A 29 13.34 7.58 0.90
CA TYR A 29 12.78 6.22 0.85
C TYR A 29 11.42 6.17 1.55
N VAL A 30 10.72 5.05 1.37
CA VAL A 30 9.46 4.74 2.05
C VAL A 30 9.43 3.25 2.37
N ASP A 31 9.06 2.91 3.60
CA ASP A 31 9.03 1.52 4.05
C ASP A 31 7.60 0.99 4.14
N PHE A 32 7.44 -0.26 3.71
CA PHE A 32 6.19 -1.01 3.83
C PHE A 32 6.46 -2.36 4.47
N VAL A 33 5.62 -2.74 5.42
CA VAL A 33 5.56 -4.12 5.92
C VAL A 33 4.45 -4.85 5.20
N ILE A 34 4.81 -5.75 4.29
CA ILE A 34 3.86 -6.52 3.48
C ILE A 34 3.90 -7.99 3.90
N LYS A 35 2.75 -8.55 4.26
CA LYS A 35 2.60 -9.99 4.44
C LYS A 35 2.33 -10.64 3.08
N VAL A 36 3.20 -11.57 2.69
CA VAL A 36 3.01 -12.35 1.46
C VAL A 36 2.00 -13.48 1.68
N TYR A 37 0.93 -13.48 0.88
CA TYR A 37 -0.07 -14.54 0.85
C TYR A 37 0.23 -15.48 -0.31
N PHE A 38 1.02 -16.53 -0.07
CA PHE A 38 1.40 -17.49 -1.10
C PHE A 38 0.23 -18.38 -1.56
N ALA A 39 0.21 -18.68 -2.86
CA ALA A 39 -0.67 -19.68 -3.44
C ALA A 39 -0.42 -21.07 -2.84
N LYS A 40 -1.46 -21.90 -2.87
CA LYS A 40 -1.47 -23.31 -2.42
C LYS A 40 -1.18 -23.53 -0.93
N VAL A 41 -1.15 -22.46 -0.11
CA VAL A 41 -0.98 -22.56 1.35
C VAL A 41 -2.33 -22.64 2.08
N ASN A 42 -3.30 -21.83 1.68
CA ASN A 42 -4.63 -21.79 2.30
C ASN A 42 -5.68 -22.42 1.37
N PRO A 43 -6.35 -23.52 1.76
CA PRO A 43 -7.35 -24.18 0.91
C PRO A 43 -8.54 -23.29 0.49
N ARG A 44 -8.87 -22.27 1.28
CA ARG A 44 -9.94 -21.31 0.93
C ARG A 44 -9.49 -20.24 -0.06
N PHE A 45 -8.19 -20.01 -0.15
CA PHE A 45 -7.57 -19.00 -1.01
C PHE A 45 -6.41 -19.66 -1.76
N SER A 46 -6.75 -20.61 -2.62
CA SER A 46 -5.78 -21.45 -3.33
C SER A 46 -4.81 -20.64 -4.19
N ASP A 47 -5.24 -19.49 -4.71
CA ASP A 47 -4.47 -18.67 -5.63
C ASP A 47 -3.58 -17.64 -4.90
N GLY A 48 -3.74 -17.52 -3.58
CA GLY A 48 -3.00 -16.57 -2.76
C GLY A 48 -3.40 -15.11 -3.00
N GLY A 49 -2.53 -14.18 -2.62
CA GLY A 49 -2.72 -12.75 -2.80
C GLY A 49 -2.02 -12.26 -4.05
N VAL A 50 -2.77 -11.73 -5.02
CA VAL A 50 -2.26 -11.21 -6.30
C VAL A 50 -1.15 -10.17 -6.10
N MET A 51 -1.46 -9.08 -5.39
CA MET A 51 -0.52 -7.98 -5.16
C MET A 51 0.71 -8.39 -4.32
N SER A 52 0.48 -9.16 -3.25
CA SER A 52 1.57 -9.53 -2.36
C SER A 52 2.56 -10.50 -2.99
N GLN A 53 2.08 -11.40 -3.88
CA GLN A 53 2.96 -12.30 -4.63
C GLN A 53 3.68 -11.57 -5.76
N TYR A 54 3.05 -10.57 -6.40
CA TYR A 54 3.73 -9.69 -7.35
C TYR A 54 4.91 -8.96 -6.69
N MET A 55 4.69 -8.34 -5.53
CA MET A 55 5.74 -7.64 -4.78
C MET A 55 6.89 -8.55 -4.35
N GLU A 56 6.60 -9.77 -3.91
CA GLU A 56 7.63 -10.77 -3.57
C GLU A 56 8.50 -11.15 -4.78
N GLY A 57 7.96 -11.08 -6.00
CA GLY A 57 8.69 -11.37 -7.22
C GLY A 57 9.56 -10.23 -7.76
N LEU A 58 9.41 -9.01 -7.23
CA LEU A 58 10.20 -7.86 -7.67
C LEU A 58 11.66 -8.01 -7.25
N LYS A 59 12.56 -7.63 -8.15
CA LYS A 59 14.00 -7.58 -7.91
C LYS A 59 14.40 -6.16 -7.51
N LEU A 60 15.56 -6.05 -6.87
CA LEU A 60 16.16 -4.74 -6.61
C LEU A 60 16.37 -3.99 -7.93
N GLY A 61 15.84 -2.77 -7.99
CA GLY A 61 15.85 -1.93 -9.19
C GLY A 61 14.57 -1.98 -10.02
N ASP A 62 13.68 -2.95 -9.78
CA ASP A 62 12.35 -2.95 -10.39
C ASP A 62 11.50 -1.79 -9.83
N THR A 63 10.53 -1.34 -10.62
CA THR A 63 9.72 -0.16 -10.32
C THR A 63 8.24 -0.50 -10.23
N MET A 64 7.51 0.26 -9.44
CA MET A 64 6.06 0.15 -9.27
C MET A 64 5.44 1.53 -9.13
N ASP A 65 4.18 1.69 -9.54
CA ASP A 65 3.49 2.98 -9.49
C ASP A 65 2.85 3.22 -8.12
N PHE A 66 3.02 4.43 -7.61
CA PHE A 66 2.46 4.91 -6.34
C PHE A 66 1.54 6.12 -6.58
N ARG A 67 0.33 6.08 -6.03
CA ARG A 67 -0.65 7.19 -6.09
C ARG A 67 -1.15 7.56 -4.69
N GLY A 68 -1.04 8.82 -4.29
CA GLY A 68 -1.51 9.28 -2.99
C GLY A 68 -1.12 10.74 -2.68
N PRO A 69 -1.38 11.21 -1.45
CA PRO A 69 -2.05 10.50 -0.36
C PRO A 69 -3.57 10.37 -0.61
N THR A 70 -4.14 9.25 -0.20
CA THR A 70 -5.58 8.97 -0.22
C THR A 70 -6.09 8.65 1.18
N GLY A 71 -7.29 9.12 1.50
CA GLY A 71 -7.93 8.94 2.80
C GLY A 71 -8.75 10.15 3.18
N MET A 72 -9.86 9.93 3.89
CA MET A 72 -10.70 11.01 4.40
C MET A 72 -10.22 11.55 5.74
N ILE A 73 -9.29 10.84 6.40
CA ILE A 73 -8.91 11.09 7.78
C ILE A 73 -7.47 11.56 7.80
N GLU A 74 -7.25 12.74 8.36
CA GLU A 74 -5.93 13.28 8.66
C GLU A 74 -5.81 13.51 10.16
N TYR A 75 -4.75 12.99 10.76
CA TYR A 75 -4.45 13.26 12.16
C TYR A 75 -3.51 14.46 12.25
N LYS A 76 -3.99 15.58 12.77
CA LYS A 76 -3.17 16.77 12.99
C LYS A 76 -2.68 16.76 14.43
N ALA A 77 -1.37 16.61 14.60
CA ALA A 77 -0.73 16.74 15.90
C ALA A 77 -0.80 18.21 16.36
N GLY A 78 -1.79 18.53 17.20
CA GLY A 78 -1.82 19.77 17.97
C GLY A 78 -1.07 19.56 19.28
N ALA A 79 -0.30 20.57 19.72
CA ALA A 79 0.44 20.55 20.98
C ALA A 79 -0.47 20.12 22.16
N GLY A 80 -0.39 18.84 22.54
CA GLY A 80 -1.11 18.25 23.67
C GLY A 80 -2.41 17.50 23.37
N ASN A 81 -3.11 17.76 22.26
CA ASN A 81 -4.39 17.12 21.93
C ASN A 81 -4.51 16.93 20.41
N GLY A 82 -4.00 15.82 19.87
CA GLY A 82 -4.12 15.59 18.43
C GLY A 82 -5.59 15.47 18.01
N GLN A 83 -5.96 16.21 16.97
CA GLN A 83 -7.32 16.23 16.43
C GLN A 83 -7.39 15.41 15.14
N GLN A 84 -8.42 14.58 15.05
CA GLN A 84 -8.74 13.84 13.84
C GLN A 84 -9.66 14.70 12.97
N VAL A 85 -9.22 15.07 11.77
CA VAL A 85 -10.00 15.85 10.80
C VAL A 85 -10.55 14.89 9.74
N ARG A 86 -11.86 14.97 9.46
CA ARG A 86 -12.51 14.20 8.39
C ARG A 86 -12.91 15.11 7.24
N TYR A 87 -12.40 14.85 6.04
CA TYR A 87 -12.73 15.59 4.82
C TYR A 87 -14.00 15.03 4.14
N PRO A 88 -14.89 15.88 3.61
CA PRO A 88 -16.11 15.45 2.90
C PRO A 88 -15.78 14.81 1.55
N GLN A 89 -16.66 13.90 1.10
CA GLN A 89 -16.62 13.34 -0.26
C GLN A 89 -17.18 14.41 -1.22
N VAL A 90 -16.40 14.79 -2.23
CA VAL A 90 -16.87 15.61 -3.36
C VAL A 90 -17.61 14.76 -4.38
#